data_AF-A0A0G2STQ7-F1
#
_entry.id   AF-A0A0G2STQ7-F1
#
_cell.length_a   1.000
_cell.length_b   1.000
_cell.length_c   1.000
_cell.angle_alpha   90.00
_cell.angle_beta   90.00
_cell.angle_gamma   90.00
#
_symmetry.space_group_name_H-M   'P 1'
#
loop_
_entity.id
_entity.type
_entity.pdbx_description
1 polymer ?
#
loop_
_entity_poly.entity_id
_entity_poly.type
_entity_poly.pdbx_seq_one_letter_code
_entity_poly.pdbx_strand_id
1 'polypeptide(L)'
;MAIATACTSYPTCSPTISLPSLKTLHHPHHSIPFKFDLNLVSNDALTISPTPEAVSMERNWAYGLDARRKRRRKRRKGLEGREYGEVVDVSLIQPVKPGRFTRKQEAELCMCIQEGVRIEVERRRIAEACMHEPSLNQLASAMGMSKRSIDNILSNARRSQEIINHAYRGLVISIAVRYQGKGLCLQYLIQEGSLGLIRGAEKYDPKRGYKLSTYVYWWIRQAITRALANYSRLIRLPGKVLNMLAKITEAKKILSNRLRRSPSHDEIAEFLDVQVSTVRHTIERSTPPCSLDRVVVTGHGSMKLQDIISGPDEWNPENMLKKQLIKEELEKLLNTLSERESRILRLRYGLDGFTPKSCEEIGRILNLSRERIRQISGSALTELRQSSLAESLRLLYFL
;
A
#
# COMPACT_ATOMS: atom_id res chain seq x y z
N MET A 1 -16.55 -45.72 52.35
CA MET A 1 -15.14 -46.12 52.57
C MET A 1 -14.34 -45.68 51.36
N ALA A 2 -13.41 -44.74 51.56
CA ALA A 2 -12.09 -44.61 50.90
C ALA A 2 -12.04 -44.57 49.34
N ILE A 3 -11.32 -43.71 48.60
CA ILE A 3 -10.20 -42.79 48.83
C ILE A 3 -10.25 -41.70 47.73
N ALA A 4 -9.88 -40.47 48.10
CA ALA A 4 -9.73 -39.32 47.21
C ALA A 4 -8.52 -39.45 46.27
N THR A 5 -8.70 -39.08 45.00
CA THR A 5 -7.60 -38.89 44.05
C THR A 5 -7.58 -37.42 43.62
N ALA A 6 -6.46 -36.77 43.90
CA ALA A 6 -6.16 -35.40 43.51
C ALA A 6 -5.82 -35.32 42.02
N CYS A 7 -6.39 -34.33 41.32
CA CYS A 7 -5.84 -33.79 40.07
C CYS A 7 -6.07 -32.27 40.06
N THR A 8 -4.97 -31.56 40.21
CA THR A 8 -4.80 -30.12 40.10
C THR A 8 -5.07 -29.64 38.67
N SER A 9 -5.97 -28.68 38.50
CA SER A 9 -6.18 -27.93 37.26
C SER A 9 -5.24 -26.73 37.21
N TYR A 10 -4.39 -26.68 36.17
CA TYR A 10 -3.70 -25.46 35.75
C TYR A 10 -4.51 -24.78 34.64
N PRO A 11 -4.85 -23.48 34.72
CA PRO A 11 -5.26 -22.72 33.55
C PRO A 11 -4.03 -22.11 32.88
N THR A 12 -3.88 -22.42 31.60
CA THR A 12 -2.92 -21.78 30.69
C THR A 12 -3.37 -20.35 30.37
N CYS A 13 -2.64 -19.35 30.85
CA CYS A 13 -2.74 -17.98 30.36
C CYS A 13 -1.45 -17.58 29.64
N SER A 14 -1.58 -17.35 28.34
CA SER A 14 -0.59 -16.74 27.45
C SER A 14 -0.33 -15.28 27.84
N PRO A 15 0.92 -14.79 27.84
CA PRO A 15 1.18 -13.38 28.03
C PRO A 15 0.90 -12.63 26.71
N THR A 16 -0.10 -11.77 26.75
CA THR A 16 -0.31 -10.71 25.76
C THR A 16 0.87 -9.74 25.84
N ILE A 17 1.58 -9.55 24.74
CA ILE A 17 2.67 -8.57 24.61
C ILE A 17 2.03 -7.17 24.61
N SER A 18 2.15 -6.46 25.73
CA SER A 18 1.88 -5.03 25.83
C SER A 18 3.12 -4.24 25.39
N LEU A 19 3.03 -3.62 24.21
CA LEU A 19 4.02 -2.66 23.72
C LEU A 19 3.97 -1.36 24.56
N PRO A 20 5.11 -0.70 24.83
CA PRO A 20 5.14 0.56 25.56
C PRO A 20 4.51 1.70 24.74
N SER A 21 3.74 2.53 25.43
CA SER A 21 3.02 3.68 24.93
C SER A 21 3.95 4.76 24.37
N LEU A 22 4.04 4.83 23.04
CA LEU A 22 4.42 6.06 22.35
C LEU A 22 3.29 7.07 22.57
N LYS A 23 3.60 8.18 23.27
CA LYS A 23 2.71 9.35 23.38
C LYS A 23 2.43 9.90 21.98
N THR A 24 1.31 9.51 21.39
CA THR A 24 0.67 10.24 20.30
C THR A 24 -0.07 11.41 20.91
N LEU A 25 0.37 12.63 20.61
CA LEU A 25 -0.43 13.83 20.80
C LEU A 25 -1.73 13.67 19.98
N HIS A 26 -2.84 13.43 20.68
CA HIS A 26 -4.18 13.54 20.11
C HIS A 26 -4.44 15.02 19.81
N HIS A 27 -4.30 15.43 18.55
CA HIS A 27 -5.01 16.59 18.04
C HIS A 27 -6.44 16.16 17.67
N PRO A 28 -7.47 16.95 18.02
CA PRO A 28 -8.85 16.64 17.70
C PRO A 28 -9.08 16.74 16.19
N HIS A 29 -9.87 15.81 15.65
CA HIS A 29 -10.35 15.84 14.27
C HIS A 29 -11.23 17.07 14.04
N HIS A 30 -10.64 18.16 13.57
CA HIS A 30 -11.36 19.22 12.89
C HIS A 30 -11.47 18.88 11.40
N SER A 31 -12.69 18.61 10.95
CA SER A 31 -13.09 18.69 9.56
C SER A 31 -12.93 20.15 9.08
N ILE A 32 -11.90 20.40 8.29
CA ILE A 32 -11.73 21.66 7.55
C ILE A 32 -12.09 21.38 6.08
N PRO A 33 -12.96 22.19 5.45
CA PRO A 33 -13.41 21.96 4.10
C PRO A 33 -12.28 22.27 3.11
N PHE A 34 -12.04 21.36 2.16
CA PHE A 34 -11.16 21.63 1.02
C PHE A 34 -11.83 22.68 0.12
N LYS A 35 -11.44 23.95 0.32
CA LYS A 35 -11.69 25.03 -0.64
C LYS A 35 -10.83 24.79 -1.89
N PHE A 36 -11.50 24.84 -3.03
CA PHE A 36 -10.91 24.95 -4.35
C PHE A 36 -10.37 26.39 -4.48
N ASP A 37 -9.05 26.58 -4.45
CA ASP A 37 -8.46 27.85 -4.88
C ASP A 37 -8.23 27.81 -6.39
N LEU A 38 -9.22 28.37 -7.09
CA LEU A 38 -9.10 28.90 -8.43
C LEU A 38 -8.38 30.26 -8.35
N ASN A 39 -7.09 30.28 -8.62
CA ASN A 39 -6.39 31.46 -9.13
C ASN A 39 -5.72 31.01 -10.45
N LEU A 40 -6.35 31.20 -11.62
CA LEU A 40 -6.26 32.43 -12.41
C LEU A 40 -4.83 33.00 -12.41
N VAL A 41 -3.98 32.39 -13.24
CA VAL A 41 -3.03 33.17 -14.03
C VAL A 41 -3.63 33.31 -15.41
N SER A 42 -3.99 34.55 -15.72
CA SER A 42 -4.52 35.03 -16.99
C SER A 42 -3.58 34.71 -18.15
N ASN A 43 -4.22 34.57 -19.32
CA ASN A 43 -3.59 34.43 -20.63
C ASN A 43 -2.49 35.46 -20.88
N ASP A 44 -1.37 34.99 -21.42
CA ASP A 44 -0.70 35.72 -22.50
C ASP A 44 -0.70 34.84 -23.74
N ALA A 45 -1.44 35.34 -24.74
CA ALA A 45 -1.49 34.79 -26.08
C ALA A 45 -0.17 35.09 -26.80
N LEU A 46 0.52 34.03 -27.23
CA LEU A 46 1.37 34.09 -28.41
C LEU A 46 0.67 33.32 -29.52
N THR A 47 -0.02 34.09 -30.36
CA THR A 47 -0.53 33.68 -31.67
C THR A 47 0.64 33.28 -32.56
N ILE A 48 0.89 31.98 -32.69
CA ILE A 48 1.72 31.43 -33.77
C ILE A 48 0.76 30.89 -34.82
N SER A 49 0.59 31.64 -35.91
CA SER A 49 -0.05 31.15 -37.13
C SER A 49 0.71 29.93 -37.65
N PRO A 50 0.04 28.84 -38.07
CA PRO A 50 0.72 27.64 -38.54
C PRO A 50 1.43 27.93 -39.87
N THR A 51 2.74 27.63 -39.93
CA THR A 51 3.50 27.67 -41.18
C THR A 51 3.04 26.55 -42.12
N PRO A 52 3.14 26.74 -43.45
CA PRO A 52 2.67 25.78 -44.46
C PRO A 52 3.33 24.38 -44.41
N GLU A 53 4.38 24.18 -43.59
CA GLU A 53 5.00 22.88 -43.34
C GLU A 53 4.20 21.99 -42.38
N ALA A 54 3.31 22.54 -41.54
CA ALA A 54 2.49 21.76 -40.62
C ALA A 54 1.38 20.95 -41.34
N VAL A 55 0.93 21.42 -42.50
CA VAL A 55 -0.16 20.80 -43.28
C VAL A 55 0.35 19.63 -44.16
N SER A 56 1.66 19.57 -44.45
CA SER A 56 2.26 18.44 -45.18
C SER A 56 2.57 17.24 -44.26
N MET A 57 2.78 17.47 -42.97
CA MET A 57 3.07 16.41 -41.98
C MET A 57 1.82 15.60 -41.58
N GLU A 58 0.64 16.20 -41.58
CA GLU A 58 -0.63 15.50 -41.27
C GLU A 58 -1.06 14.51 -42.37
N ARG A 59 -0.72 14.79 -43.64
CA ARG A 59 -0.97 13.86 -44.76
C ARG A 59 -0.07 12.61 -44.69
N ASN A 60 1.13 12.73 -44.14
CA ASN A 60 2.05 11.59 -43.96
C ASN A 60 1.70 10.68 -42.77
N TRP A 61 0.85 11.11 -41.84
CA TRP A 61 0.46 10.29 -40.68
C TRP A 61 -0.53 9.17 -41.07
N ALA A 62 -1.38 9.41 -42.07
CA ALA A 62 -2.37 8.44 -42.55
C ALA A 62 -1.74 7.25 -43.30
N TYR A 63 -0.72 7.48 -44.13
CA TYR A 63 -0.02 6.42 -44.87
C TYR A 63 0.96 5.59 -44.02
N GLY A 64 1.41 6.12 -42.87
CA GLY A 64 2.31 5.41 -41.96
C GLY A 64 1.66 4.31 -41.10
N LEU A 65 0.33 4.32 -40.95
CA LEU A 65 -0.39 3.39 -40.05
C LEU A 65 -0.41 1.95 -40.58
N ASP A 66 -0.52 1.75 -41.90
CA ASP A 66 -0.52 0.42 -42.50
C ASP A 66 0.88 -0.20 -42.59
N ALA A 67 1.91 0.63 -42.82
CA ALA A 67 3.30 0.20 -42.70
C ALA A 67 3.64 -0.20 -41.24
N ARG A 68 3.11 0.52 -40.24
CA ARG A 68 3.23 0.16 -38.81
C ARG A 68 2.48 -1.14 -38.47
N ARG A 69 1.31 -1.39 -39.06
CA ARG A 69 0.57 -2.67 -38.92
C ARG A 69 1.35 -3.85 -39.49
N LYS A 70 1.92 -3.72 -40.69
CA LYS A 70 2.75 -4.77 -41.32
C LYS A 70 4.02 -5.07 -40.51
N ARG A 71 4.72 -4.05 -39.99
CA ARG A 71 5.88 -4.23 -39.10
C ARG A 71 5.52 -4.89 -37.76
N ARG A 72 4.32 -4.64 -37.20
CA ARG A 72 3.83 -5.31 -35.99
C ARG A 72 3.55 -6.80 -36.21
N ARG A 73 3.00 -7.20 -37.36
CA ARG A 73 2.82 -8.62 -37.71
C ARG A 73 4.16 -9.36 -37.84
N LYS A 74 5.17 -8.70 -38.43
CA LYS A 74 6.52 -9.28 -38.58
C LYS A 74 7.25 -9.44 -37.24
N ARG A 75 7.08 -8.52 -36.28
CA ARG A 75 7.61 -8.65 -34.91
C ARG A 75 6.93 -9.76 -34.09
N ARG A 76 5.65 -10.05 -34.36
CA ARG A 76 4.88 -11.09 -33.65
C ARG A 76 5.37 -12.51 -33.98
N LYS A 77 5.98 -12.71 -35.15
CA LYS A 77 6.58 -14.00 -35.58
C LYS A 77 8.00 -14.25 -35.07
N GLY A 78 8.65 -13.28 -34.43
CA GLY A 78 10.07 -13.38 -34.02
C GLY A 78 10.31 -13.40 -32.51
N LEU A 79 9.27 -13.58 -31.70
CA LEU A 79 9.32 -13.53 -30.23
C LEU A 79 8.92 -14.86 -29.57
N GLU A 80 8.90 -15.95 -30.35
CA GLU A 80 8.84 -17.33 -29.81
C GLU A 80 10.25 -17.73 -29.41
N GLY A 81 10.60 -17.53 -28.14
CA GLY A 81 11.89 -17.95 -27.59
C GLY A 81 12.33 -17.11 -26.40
N ARG A 82 11.75 -17.40 -25.23
CA ARG A 82 12.40 -17.37 -23.90
C ARG A 82 11.40 -17.76 -22.82
N GLU A 83 11.69 -18.91 -22.19
CA GLU A 83 10.93 -19.53 -21.12
C GLU A 83 11.13 -18.83 -19.77
N TYR A 84 10.03 -18.65 -19.04
CA TYR A 84 9.71 -19.24 -17.72
C TYR A 84 8.63 -18.39 -17.03
N GLY A 85 7.51 -19.03 -16.69
CA GLY A 85 6.37 -18.47 -15.96
C GLY A 85 5.05 -18.76 -16.68
N GLU A 86 4.08 -19.34 -15.95
CA GLU A 86 2.74 -19.76 -16.41
C GLU A 86 2.24 -18.95 -17.61
N VAL A 87 2.26 -19.60 -18.77
CA VAL A 87 1.66 -19.07 -19.99
C VAL A 87 0.16 -19.16 -19.78
N VAL A 88 -0.44 -18.12 -19.19
CA VAL A 88 -1.89 -17.90 -19.35
C VAL A 88 -2.11 -17.82 -20.85
N ASP A 89 -2.67 -18.88 -21.41
CA ASP A 89 -2.87 -19.01 -22.83
C ASP A 89 -3.81 -17.89 -23.27
N VAL A 90 -3.22 -16.86 -23.90
CA VAL A 90 -3.94 -15.69 -24.41
C VAL A 90 -5.00 -16.14 -25.44
N SER A 91 -4.88 -17.35 -25.99
CA SER A 91 -5.86 -17.96 -26.90
C SER A 91 -7.15 -18.43 -26.21
N LEU A 92 -7.09 -18.79 -24.92
CA LEU A 92 -8.27 -19.18 -24.12
C LEU A 92 -9.14 -17.98 -23.73
N ILE A 93 -8.57 -16.77 -23.77
CA ILE A 93 -9.34 -15.53 -23.71
C ILE A 93 -9.85 -15.25 -25.12
N GLN A 94 -10.83 -16.04 -25.58
CA GLN A 94 -11.39 -15.86 -26.90
C GLN A 94 -11.82 -14.40 -27.08
N PRO A 95 -11.27 -13.68 -28.08
CA PRO A 95 -11.80 -12.38 -28.44
C PRO A 95 -13.17 -12.65 -29.06
N VAL A 96 -14.23 -12.57 -28.26
CA VAL A 96 -15.58 -12.52 -28.81
C VAL A 96 -15.57 -11.37 -29.80
N LYS A 97 -15.80 -11.64 -31.09
CA LYS A 97 -15.80 -10.61 -32.13
C LYS A 97 -16.86 -9.59 -31.71
N PRO A 98 -16.49 -8.40 -31.21
CA PRO A 98 -17.51 -7.46 -30.84
C PRO A 98 -18.10 -6.95 -32.14
N GLY A 99 -19.42 -7.05 -32.30
CA GLY A 99 -20.12 -6.23 -33.28
C GLY A 99 -19.64 -4.80 -33.06
N ARG A 100 -19.02 -4.18 -34.07
CA ARG A 100 -18.50 -2.82 -33.93
C ARG A 100 -19.70 -1.93 -33.62
N PHE A 101 -19.79 -1.42 -32.40
CA PHE A 101 -20.85 -0.49 -32.05
C PHE A 101 -20.79 0.73 -32.96
N THR A 102 -21.97 1.21 -33.34
CA THR A 102 -22.10 2.50 -33.99
C THR A 102 -21.87 3.61 -32.97
N ARG A 103 -21.50 4.81 -33.44
CA ARG A 103 -21.33 5.98 -32.55
C ARG A 103 -22.59 6.29 -31.73
N LYS A 104 -23.77 6.04 -32.31
CA LYS A 104 -25.07 6.21 -31.63
C LYS A 104 -25.24 5.23 -30.48
N GLN A 105 -25.00 3.94 -30.73
CA GLN A 105 -25.06 2.90 -29.69
C GLN A 105 -24.04 3.16 -28.56
N GLU A 106 -22.81 3.59 -28.89
CA GLU A 106 -21.82 3.97 -27.88
C GLU A 106 -22.34 5.12 -26.99
N ALA A 107 -22.97 6.13 -27.60
CA ALA A 107 -23.53 7.27 -26.87
C ALA A 107 -24.69 6.85 -25.96
N GLU A 108 -25.64 6.05 -26.46
CA GLU A 108 -26.78 5.56 -25.69
C GLU A 108 -26.34 4.76 -24.45
N LEU A 109 -25.41 3.81 -24.63
CA LEU A 109 -24.89 3.02 -23.52
C LEU A 109 -24.15 3.89 -22.48
N CYS A 110 -23.35 4.86 -22.93
CA CYS A 110 -22.67 5.76 -22.01
C CYS A 110 -23.65 6.68 -21.26
N MET A 111 -24.73 7.12 -21.91
CA MET A 111 -25.78 7.91 -21.25
C MET A 111 -26.46 7.12 -20.13
N CYS A 112 -26.85 5.85 -20.37
CA CYS A 112 -27.41 5.01 -19.32
C CYS A 112 -26.45 4.82 -18.13
N ILE A 113 -25.16 4.68 -18.39
CA ILE A 113 -24.14 4.61 -17.33
C ILE A 113 -24.06 5.92 -16.54
N GLN A 114 -24.07 7.06 -17.22
CA GLN A 114 -24.03 8.39 -16.59
C GLN A 114 -25.25 8.65 -15.70
N GLU A 115 -26.43 8.22 -16.13
CA GLU A 115 -27.65 8.30 -15.32
C GLU A 115 -27.54 7.44 -14.06
N GLY A 116 -26.99 6.22 -14.16
CA GLY A 116 -26.68 5.37 -13.00
C GLY A 116 -25.72 6.06 -12.03
N VAL A 117 -24.63 6.65 -12.54
CA VAL A 117 -23.65 7.39 -11.71
C VAL A 117 -24.29 8.59 -11.01
N ARG A 118 -25.19 9.32 -11.67
CA ARG A 118 -25.93 10.43 -11.02
C ARG A 118 -26.70 9.94 -9.79
N ILE A 119 -27.40 8.81 -9.91
CA ILE A 119 -28.13 8.21 -8.77
C ILE A 119 -27.16 7.74 -7.68
N GLU A 120 -26.03 7.13 -8.04
CA GLU A 120 -25.03 6.68 -7.07
C GLU A 120 -24.35 7.83 -6.32
N VAL A 121 -24.14 8.98 -6.96
CA VAL A 121 -23.61 10.18 -6.30
C VAL A 121 -24.59 10.69 -5.26
N GLU A 122 -25.88 10.76 -5.60
CA GLU A 122 -26.91 11.17 -4.64
C GLU A 122 -27.06 10.15 -3.50
N ARG A 123 -26.97 8.85 -3.82
CA ARG A 123 -26.91 7.78 -2.83
C ARG A 123 -25.79 7.99 -1.82
N ARG A 124 -24.60 8.36 -2.28
CA ARG A 124 -23.47 8.65 -1.38
C ARG A 124 -23.70 9.88 -0.52
N ARG A 125 -24.27 10.97 -1.08
CA ARG A 125 -24.59 12.18 -0.31
C ARG A 125 -25.56 11.92 0.83
N ILE A 126 -26.63 11.17 0.58
CA ILE A 126 -27.60 10.81 1.62
C ILE A 126 -26.96 9.87 2.65
N ALA A 127 -26.12 8.92 2.19
CA ALA A 127 -25.41 8.03 3.11
C ALA A 127 -24.48 8.78 4.07
N GLU A 128 -23.77 9.81 3.57
CA GLU A 128 -22.92 10.69 4.38
C GLU A 128 -23.74 11.55 5.34
N ALA A 129 -24.90 12.06 4.93
CA ALA A 129 -25.76 12.89 5.76
C ALA A 129 -26.46 12.10 6.89
N CYS A 130 -26.88 10.86 6.60
CA CYS A 130 -27.65 10.03 7.53
C CYS A 130 -26.80 9.01 8.30
N MET A 131 -25.50 8.87 7.99
CA MET A 131 -24.59 7.85 8.56
C MET A 131 -25.13 6.41 8.43
N HIS A 132 -26.01 6.14 7.45
CA HIS A 132 -26.62 4.85 7.16
C HIS A 132 -26.88 4.71 5.65
N GLU A 133 -26.99 3.47 5.14
CA GLU A 133 -27.33 3.29 3.73
C GLU A 133 -28.75 3.77 3.43
N PRO A 134 -28.94 4.67 2.44
CA PRO A 134 -30.26 5.20 2.13
C PRO A 134 -31.15 4.13 1.52
N SER A 135 -32.39 4.09 2.00
CA SER A 135 -33.42 3.24 1.40
C SER A 135 -33.79 3.74 -0.01
N LEU A 136 -34.30 2.84 -0.87
CA LEU A 136 -34.79 3.21 -2.20
C LEU A 136 -35.89 4.29 -2.14
N ASN A 137 -36.65 4.36 -1.04
CA ASN A 137 -37.68 5.39 -0.86
C ASN A 137 -37.07 6.77 -0.61
N GLN A 138 -35.99 6.85 0.17
CA GLN A 138 -35.26 8.09 0.41
C GLN A 138 -34.55 8.59 -0.85
N LEU A 139 -34.03 7.67 -1.67
CA LEU A 139 -33.47 8.00 -2.99
C LEU A 139 -34.53 8.50 -3.96
N ALA A 140 -35.69 7.84 -3.99
CA ALA A 140 -36.85 8.26 -4.79
C ALA A 140 -37.31 9.67 -4.42
N SER A 141 -37.44 9.97 -3.13
CA SER A 141 -37.82 11.31 -2.66
C SER A 141 -36.76 12.37 -2.99
N ALA A 142 -35.47 12.05 -2.86
CA ALA A 142 -34.39 12.99 -3.14
C ALA A 142 -34.26 13.32 -4.63
N MET A 143 -34.45 12.33 -5.50
CA MET A 143 -34.37 12.50 -6.96
C MET A 143 -35.67 13.00 -7.58
N GLY A 144 -36.79 13.03 -6.84
CA GLY A 144 -38.12 13.36 -7.37
C GLY A 144 -38.65 12.33 -8.37
N MET A 145 -38.27 11.06 -8.23
CA MET A 145 -38.60 9.99 -9.17
C MET A 145 -39.34 8.83 -8.49
N SER A 146 -40.09 8.04 -9.26
CA SER A 146 -40.68 6.80 -8.75
C SER A 146 -39.60 5.76 -8.45
N LYS A 147 -39.82 4.93 -7.43
CA LYS A 147 -38.95 3.79 -7.08
C LYS A 147 -38.68 2.88 -8.28
N ARG A 148 -39.72 2.57 -9.07
CA ARG A 148 -39.61 1.75 -10.27
C ARG A 148 -38.70 2.38 -11.33
N SER A 149 -38.74 3.71 -11.46
CA SER A 149 -37.89 4.44 -12.40
C SER A 149 -36.43 4.38 -11.98
N ILE A 150 -36.13 4.53 -10.69
CA ILE A 150 -34.76 4.38 -10.16
C ILE A 150 -34.24 2.97 -10.37
N ASP A 151 -35.02 1.95 -10.02
CA ASP A 151 -34.63 0.54 -10.21
C ASP A 151 -34.37 0.23 -11.69
N ASN A 152 -35.20 0.76 -12.60
CA ASN A 152 -34.99 0.62 -14.04
C ASN A 152 -33.70 1.30 -14.52
N ILE A 153 -33.41 2.52 -14.06
CA ILE A 153 -32.17 3.22 -14.44
C ILE A 153 -30.95 2.47 -13.93
N LEU A 154 -30.96 2.00 -12.68
CA LEU A 154 -29.86 1.21 -12.11
C LEU A 154 -29.66 -0.11 -12.85
N SER A 155 -30.74 -0.80 -13.20
CA SER A 155 -30.70 -2.04 -13.99
C SER A 155 -30.14 -1.79 -15.40
N ASN A 156 -30.62 -0.75 -16.08
CA ASN A 156 -30.13 -0.34 -17.39
C ASN A 156 -28.65 0.08 -17.37
N ALA A 157 -28.22 0.79 -16.32
CA ALA A 157 -26.83 1.19 -16.13
C ALA A 157 -25.93 -0.05 -15.96
N ARG A 158 -26.30 -1.01 -15.11
CA ARG A 158 -25.55 -2.27 -14.92
C ARG A 158 -25.44 -3.05 -16.22
N ARG A 159 -26.56 -3.26 -16.92
CA ARG A 159 -26.58 -3.92 -18.22
C ARG A 159 -25.69 -3.21 -19.25
N SER A 160 -25.72 -1.88 -19.27
CA SER A 160 -24.88 -1.08 -20.18
C SER A 160 -23.39 -1.21 -19.86
N GLN A 161 -23.02 -1.24 -18.57
CA GLN A 161 -21.64 -1.51 -18.14
C GLN A 161 -21.16 -2.89 -18.59
N GLU A 162 -21.96 -3.94 -18.43
CA GLU A 162 -21.64 -5.30 -18.88
C GLU A 162 -21.42 -5.36 -20.39
N ILE A 163 -22.32 -4.73 -21.16
CA ILE A 163 -22.24 -4.67 -22.63
C ILE A 163 -20.96 -3.95 -23.07
N ILE A 164 -20.64 -2.79 -22.48
CA ILE A 164 -19.41 -2.05 -22.78
C ILE A 164 -18.17 -2.88 -22.41
N ASN A 165 -18.15 -3.46 -21.21
CA ASN A 165 -17.02 -4.28 -20.77
C ASN A 165 -16.76 -5.44 -21.71
N HIS A 166 -17.81 -6.16 -22.12
CA HIS A 166 -17.69 -7.29 -23.01
C HIS A 166 -17.21 -6.88 -24.41
N ALA A 167 -17.78 -5.81 -24.98
CA ALA A 167 -17.41 -5.35 -26.32
C ALA A 167 -15.99 -4.78 -26.41
N TYR A 168 -15.54 -4.07 -25.37
CA TYR A 168 -14.22 -3.46 -25.32
C TYR A 168 -13.16 -4.33 -24.64
N ARG A 169 -13.51 -5.55 -24.20
CA ARG A 169 -12.58 -6.49 -23.57
C ARG A 169 -11.32 -6.71 -24.40
N GLY A 170 -11.47 -6.87 -25.72
CA GLY A 170 -10.33 -7.02 -26.63
C GLY A 170 -9.40 -5.79 -26.66
N LEU A 171 -9.95 -4.58 -26.55
CA LEU A 171 -9.15 -3.35 -26.43
C LEU A 171 -8.36 -3.35 -25.12
N VAL A 172 -9.02 -3.66 -24.00
CA VAL A 172 -8.38 -3.73 -22.66
C VAL A 172 -7.23 -4.72 -22.66
N ILE A 173 -7.46 -5.94 -23.16
CA ILE A 173 -6.42 -6.98 -23.28
C ILE A 173 -5.24 -6.48 -24.12
N SER A 174 -5.50 -5.86 -25.28
CA SER A 174 -4.45 -5.35 -26.16
C SER A 174 -3.56 -4.29 -25.50
N ILE A 175 -4.12 -3.54 -24.53
CA ILE A 175 -3.38 -2.54 -23.75
C ILE A 175 -2.62 -3.25 -22.61
N ALA A 176 -3.28 -4.16 -21.89
CA ALA A 176 -2.75 -4.86 -20.72
C ALA A 176 -1.56 -5.77 -21.01
N VAL A 177 -1.55 -6.46 -22.17
CA VAL A 177 -0.43 -7.35 -22.57
C VAL A 177 0.93 -6.64 -22.56
N ARG A 178 0.98 -5.33 -22.80
CA ARG A 178 2.22 -4.54 -22.76
C ARG A 178 2.80 -4.35 -21.34
N TYR A 179 2.02 -4.68 -20.30
CA TYR A 179 2.39 -4.54 -18.90
C TYR A 179 2.58 -5.91 -18.21
N GLN A 180 2.47 -7.01 -18.94
CA GLN A 180 2.75 -8.36 -18.43
C GLN A 180 4.21 -8.48 -17.99
N GLY A 181 4.47 -9.27 -16.95
CA GLY A 181 5.81 -9.49 -16.40
C GLY A 181 6.36 -8.36 -15.53
N LYS A 182 5.53 -7.38 -15.14
CA LYS A 182 5.93 -6.26 -14.27
C LYS A 182 5.54 -6.44 -12.79
N GLY A 183 5.23 -7.66 -12.37
CA GLY A 183 4.87 -7.99 -10.97
C GLY A 183 3.37 -8.21 -10.71
N LEU A 184 2.50 -8.03 -11.71
CA LEU A 184 1.07 -8.37 -11.62
C LEU A 184 0.70 -9.40 -12.70
N CYS A 185 -0.22 -10.30 -12.36
CA CYS A 185 -0.75 -11.26 -13.31
C CYS A 185 -1.62 -10.56 -14.38
N LEU A 186 -1.68 -11.15 -15.57
CA LEU A 186 -2.40 -10.55 -16.70
C LEU A 186 -3.90 -10.37 -16.40
N GLN A 187 -4.52 -11.31 -15.70
CA GLN A 187 -5.93 -11.25 -15.31
C GLN A 187 -6.23 -10.01 -14.45
N TYR A 188 -5.37 -9.74 -13.48
CA TYR A 188 -5.51 -8.57 -12.62
C TYR A 188 -5.32 -7.26 -13.40
N LEU A 189 -4.35 -7.21 -14.32
CA LEU A 189 -4.18 -6.06 -15.23
C LEU A 189 -5.40 -5.83 -16.12
N ILE A 190 -6.04 -6.89 -16.59
CA ILE A 190 -7.29 -6.80 -17.38
C ILE A 190 -8.42 -6.27 -16.52
N GLN A 191 -8.57 -6.74 -15.28
CA GLN A 191 -9.62 -6.31 -14.38
C GLN A 191 -9.49 -4.82 -14.04
N GLU A 192 -8.30 -4.38 -13.64
CA GLU A 192 -8.01 -2.95 -13.40
C GLU A 192 -8.18 -2.11 -14.68
N GLY A 193 -7.81 -2.66 -15.83
CA GLY A 193 -8.08 -2.06 -17.13
C GLY A 193 -9.58 -1.89 -17.42
N SER A 194 -10.42 -2.88 -17.10
CA SER A 194 -11.87 -2.80 -17.24
C SER A 194 -12.49 -1.76 -16.30
N LEU A 195 -11.98 -1.63 -15.06
CA LEU A 195 -12.39 -0.54 -14.18
C LEU A 195 -12.03 0.83 -14.76
N GLY A 196 -10.85 0.95 -15.38
CA GLY A 196 -10.48 2.14 -16.15
C GLY A 196 -11.41 2.39 -17.34
N LEU A 197 -11.85 1.35 -18.04
CA LEU A 197 -12.78 1.44 -19.15
C LEU A 197 -14.13 2.02 -18.72
N ILE A 198 -14.73 1.48 -17.65
CA ILE A 198 -16.01 1.94 -17.11
C ILE A 198 -15.89 3.41 -16.68
N ARG A 199 -14.86 3.77 -15.91
CA ARG A 199 -14.60 5.17 -15.49
C ARG A 199 -14.45 6.13 -16.67
N GLY A 200 -13.88 5.66 -17.76
CA GLY A 200 -13.81 6.43 -19.02
C GLY A 200 -15.19 6.59 -19.65
N ALA A 201 -16.01 5.54 -19.69
CA ALA A 201 -17.38 5.59 -20.21
C ALA A 201 -18.28 6.53 -19.39
N GLU A 202 -18.13 6.56 -18.06
CA GLU A 202 -18.85 7.48 -17.17
C GLU A 202 -18.61 8.96 -17.51
N LYS A 203 -17.43 9.31 -18.04
CA LYS A 203 -17.04 10.70 -18.33
C LYS A 203 -17.00 11.03 -19.82
N TYR A 204 -17.44 10.10 -20.65
CA TYR A 204 -17.38 10.25 -22.09
C TYR A 204 -18.47 11.20 -22.60
N ASP A 205 -18.08 12.18 -23.42
CA ASP A 205 -19.01 13.12 -24.05
C ASP A 205 -19.13 12.82 -25.56
N PRO A 206 -20.28 12.31 -26.02
CA PRO A 206 -20.49 11.97 -27.43
C PRO A 206 -20.55 13.21 -28.34
N LYS A 207 -20.82 14.41 -27.80
CA LYS A 207 -20.90 15.64 -28.60
C LYS A 207 -19.55 16.04 -29.21
N ARG A 208 -18.45 15.57 -28.64
CA ARG A 208 -17.08 15.86 -29.10
C ARG A 208 -16.70 15.13 -30.40
N GLY A 209 -17.51 14.20 -30.90
CA GLY A 209 -17.32 13.56 -32.21
C GLY A 209 -16.20 12.51 -32.31
N TYR A 210 -15.42 12.29 -31.24
CA TYR A 210 -14.43 11.20 -31.17
C TYR A 210 -15.11 9.86 -30.87
N LYS A 211 -14.44 8.73 -31.19
CA LYS A 211 -14.95 7.39 -30.79
C LYS A 211 -14.65 7.12 -29.33
N LEU A 212 -15.49 6.32 -28.67
CA LEU A 212 -15.27 5.93 -27.26
C LEU A 212 -13.90 5.26 -27.06
N SER A 213 -13.51 4.36 -27.98
CA SER A 213 -12.18 3.71 -27.97
C SER A 213 -10.99 4.68 -27.84
N THR A 214 -11.06 5.85 -28.49
CA THR A 214 -10.00 6.86 -28.46
C THR A 214 -9.91 7.53 -27.10
N TYR A 215 -11.06 7.85 -26.50
CA TYR A 215 -11.13 8.50 -25.19
C TYR A 215 -10.69 7.55 -24.08
N VAL A 216 -11.24 6.34 -24.08
CA VAL A 216 -11.07 5.39 -22.99
C VAL A 216 -9.68 4.74 -22.96
N TYR A 217 -8.94 4.78 -24.07
CA TYR A 217 -7.54 4.35 -24.12
C TYR A 217 -6.69 4.94 -22.98
N TRP A 218 -6.84 6.24 -22.71
CA TRP A 218 -6.10 6.93 -21.64
C TRP A 218 -6.52 6.48 -20.26
N TRP A 219 -7.83 6.30 -20.03
CA TRP A 219 -8.37 5.80 -18.77
C TRP A 219 -7.93 4.37 -18.46
N ILE A 220 -7.95 3.47 -19.46
CA ILE A 220 -7.46 2.10 -19.32
C ILE A 220 -5.96 2.12 -18.97
N ARG A 221 -5.16 2.90 -19.71
CA ARG A 221 -3.72 3.00 -19.47
C ARG A 221 -3.41 3.53 -18.07
N GLN A 222 -4.14 4.56 -17.63
CA GLN A 222 -3.98 5.17 -16.33
C GLN A 222 -4.35 4.20 -15.20
N ALA A 223 -5.47 3.48 -15.33
CA ALA A 223 -5.90 2.50 -14.34
C ALA A 223 -4.86 1.38 -14.18
N ILE A 224 -4.38 0.81 -15.30
CA ILE A 224 -3.34 -0.23 -15.27
C ILE A 224 -2.03 0.29 -14.65
N THR A 225 -1.61 1.51 -15.01
CA THR A 225 -0.37 2.10 -14.46
C THR A 225 -0.51 2.38 -12.96
N ARG A 226 -1.67 2.86 -12.51
CA ARG A 226 -1.98 3.08 -11.10
C ARG A 226 -2.02 1.77 -10.32
N ALA A 227 -2.66 0.73 -10.88
CA ALA A 227 -2.69 -0.59 -10.27
C ALA A 227 -1.28 -1.18 -10.12
N LEU A 228 -0.45 -1.03 -11.15
CA LEU A 228 0.95 -1.44 -11.07
C LEU A 228 1.69 -0.69 -9.96
N ALA A 229 1.52 0.62 -9.84
CA ALA A 229 2.17 1.40 -8.79
C ALA A 229 1.72 0.99 -7.37
N ASN A 230 0.48 0.55 -7.20
CA ASN A 230 -0.09 0.20 -5.91
C ASN A 230 0.17 -1.25 -5.50
N TYR A 231 0.11 -2.18 -6.44
CA TYR A 231 0.00 -3.61 -6.15
C TYR A 231 1.13 -4.48 -6.73
N SER A 232 2.02 -3.94 -7.57
CA SER A 232 3.10 -4.75 -8.19
C SER A 232 4.19 -5.22 -7.24
N ARG A 233 4.26 -4.65 -6.04
CA ARG A 233 5.31 -4.91 -5.06
C ARG A 233 4.69 -5.29 -3.73
N LEU A 234 5.34 -6.22 -3.04
CA LEU A 234 4.98 -6.62 -1.68
C LEU A 234 5.05 -5.43 -0.71
N ILE A 235 6.10 -4.62 -0.81
CA ILE A 235 6.23 -3.36 -0.08
C ILE A 235 5.93 -2.21 -1.04
N ARG A 236 4.85 -1.48 -0.76
CA ARG A 236 4.37 -0.39 -1.62
C ARG A 236 5.36 0.78 -1.61
N LEU A 237 5.74 1.24 -2.80
CA LEU A 237 6.56 2.43 -2.97
C LEU A 237 5.71 3.66 -3.37
N PRO A 238 6.08 4.87 -2.93
CA PRO A 238 5.45 6.09 -3.41
C PRO A 238 5.61 6.29 -4.93
N GLY A 239 4.61 6.89 -5.57
CA GLY A 239 4.61 7.10 -7.02
C GLY A 239 5.81 7.89 -7.55
N LYS A 240 6.30 8.90 -6.80
CA LYS A 240 7.50 9.68 -7.16
C LYS A 240 8.74 8.79 -7.29
N VAL A 241 8.92 7.86 -6.35
CA VAL A 241 10.06 6.92 -6.34
C VAL A 241 9.96 5.94 -7.52
N LEU A 242 8.76 5.43 -7.82
CA LEU A 242 8.54 4.55 -8.97
C LEU A 242 8.79 5.26 -10.31
N ASN A 243 8.34 6.51 -10.45
CA ASN A 243 8.59 7.31 -11.65
C ASN A 243 10.09 7.56 -11.83
N MET A 244 10.81 7.87 -10.74
CA MET A 244 12.26 8.03 -10.77
C MET A 244 12.96 6.71 -11.13
N LEU A 245 12.53 5.59 -10.56
CA LEU A 245 13.06 4.27 -10.89
C LEU A 245 12.87 3.95 -12.38
N ALA A 246 11.69 4.25 -12.96
CA ALA A 246 11.44 4.05 -14.38
C ALA A 246 12.41 4.87 -15.25
N LYS A 247 12.65 6.15 -14.90
CA LYS A 247 13.64 7.01 -15.56
C LYS A 247 15.06 6.44 -15.43
N ILE A 248 15.45 5.98 -14.24
CA ILE A 248 16.75 5.33 -14.00
C ILE A 248 16.90 4.08 -14.86
N THR A 249 15.88 3.23 -14.96
CA THR A 249 15.94 2.01 -15.79
C THR A 249 16.05 2.33 -17.28
N GLU A 250 15.39 3.39 -17.75
CA GLU A 250 15.46 3.83 -19.14
C GLU A 250 16.82 4.45 -19.45
N ALA A 251 17.33 5.34 -18.59
CA ALA A 251 18.67 5.91 -18.67
C ALA A 251 19.74 4.82 -18.65
N LYS A 252 19.65 3.86 -17.72
CA LYS A 252 20.56 2.72 -17.64
C LYS A 252 20.61 1.93 -18.94
N LYS A 253 19.46 1.72 -19.59
CA LYS A 253 19.36 1.00 -20.87
C LYS A 253 19.97 1.80 -22.03
N ILE A 254 19.73 3.12 -22.08
CA ILE A 254 20.28 4.00 -23.12
C ILE A 254 21.81 4.06 -22.97
N LEU A 255 22.30 4.32 -21.75
CA LEU A 255 23.73 4.40 -21.46
C LEU A 255 24.42 3.05 -21.65
N SER A 256 23.80 1.92 -21.28
CA SER A 256 24.41 0.60 -21.51
C SER A 256 24.61 0.32 -22.99
N ASN A 257 23.68 0.76 -23.84
CA ASN A 257 23.81 0.61 -25.29
C ASN A 257 24.92 1.51 -25.86
N ARG A 258 25.06 2.74 -25.34
CA ARG A 258 26.08 3.70 -25.79
C ARG A 258 27.49 3.30 -25.34
N LEU A 259 27.63 2.92 -24.07
CA LEU A 259 28.92 2.63 -23.42
C LEU A 259 29.36 1.16 -23.59
N ARG A 260 28.45 0.27 -24.02
CA ARG A 260 28.67 -1.19 -24.10
C ARG A 260 29.12 -1.83 -22.76
N ARG A 261 28.86 -1.16 -21.64
CA ARG A 261 29.07 -1.64 -20.27
C ARG A 261 27.92 -1.18 -19.37
N SER A 262 27.84 -1.72 -18.16
CA SER A 262 26.94 -1.18 -17.13
C SER A 262 27.36 0.24 -16.76
N PRO A 263 26.47 1.24 -16.81
CA PRO A 263 26.79 2.60 -16.42
C PRO A 263 26.94 2.73 -14.90
N SER A 264 27.80 3.66 -14.46
CA SER A 264 27.95 4.03 -13.05
C SER A 264 26.75 4.84 -12.55
N HIS A 265 26.54 4.89 -11.24
CA HIS A 265 25.51 5.73 -10.63
C HIS A 265 25.71 7.22 -10.95
N ASP A 266 26.97 7.65 -11.06
CA ASP A 266 27.33 9.04 -11.35
C ASP A 266 26.99 9.41 -12.81
N GLU A 267 27.23 8.50 -13.76
CA GLU A 267 26.88 8.68 -15.18
C GLU A 267 25.36 8.71 -15.39
N ILE A 268 24.60 7.92 -14.62
CA ILE A 268 23.13 7.94 -14.64
C ILE A 268 22.61 9.26 -14.08
N ALA A 269 23.22 9.74 -13.00
CA ALA A 269 22.88 11.00 -12.36
C ALA A 269 23.11 12.19 -13.30
N GLU A 270 24.26 12.23 -13.98
CA GLU A 270 24.59 13.24 -14.99
C GLU A 270 23.61 13.20 -16.18
N PHE A 271 23.27 12.00 -16.68
CA PHE A 271 22.32 11.86 -17.79
C PHE A 271 20.90 12.31 -17.44
N LEU A 272 20.49 12.14 -16.17
CA LEU A 272 19.15 12.51 -15.70
C LEU A 272 19.09 13.92 -15.10
N ASP A 273 20.23 14.62 -14.97
CA ASP A 273 20.38 15.90 -14.29
C ASP A 273 19.83 15.89 -12.84
N VAL A 274 20.27 14.88 -12.06
CA VAL A 274 19.88 14.72 -10.66
C VAL A 274 21.10 14.35 -9.81
N GLN A 275 21.10 14.68 -8.52
CA GLN A 275 22.16 14.29 -7.60
C GLN A 275 22.34 12.77 -7.50
N VAL A 276 23.59 12.31 -7.43
CA VAL A 276 23.98 10.90 -7.27
C VAL A 276 23.31 10.24 -6.06
N SER A 277 23.20 10.96 -4.94
CA SER A 277 22.55 10.48 -3.71
C SER A 277 21.12 10.03 -3.97
N THR A 278 20.36 10.78 -4.78
CA THR A 278 18.97 10.44 -5.11
C THR A 278 18.87 9.16 -5.94
N VAL A 279 19.82 8.92 -6.85
CA VAL A 279 19.88 7.69 -7.66
C VAL A 279 20.18 6.49 -6.75
N ARG A 280 21.18 6.60 -5.87
CA ARG A 280 21.55 5.55 -4.90
C ARG A 280 20.37 5.20 -3.99
N HIS A 281 19.78 6.19 -3.33
CA HIS A 281 18.63 5.97 -2.44
C HIS A 281 17.41 5.41 -3.17
N THR A 282 17.16 5.81 -4.42
CA THR A 282 16.06 5.25 -5.21
C THR A 282 16.31 3.78 -5.52
N ILE A 283 17.54 3.40 -5.87
CA ILE A 283 17.90 2.01 -6.16
C ILE A 283 17.82 1.16 -4.90
N GLU A 284 18.40 1.61 -3.78
CA GLU A 284 18.36 0.94 -2.48
C GLU A 284 16.92 0.63 -2.04
N ARG A 285 16.04 1.65 -2.07
CA ARG A 285 14.62 1.51 -1.71
C ARG A 285 13.83 0.66 -2.70
N SER A 286 14.32 0.50 -3.93
CA SER A 286 13.65 -0.27 -4.98
C SER A 286 13.99 -1.77 -4.97
N THR A 287 14.91 -2.20 -4.11
CA THR A 287 15.30 -3.60 -3.99
C THR A 287 14.10 -4.47 -3.62
N PRO A 288 13.80 -5.55 -4.36
CA PRO A 288 12.72 -6.46 -4.01
C PRO A 288 13.13 -7.30 -2.79
N PRO A 289 12.20 -7.60 -1.86
CA PRO A 289 12.48 -8.51 -0.75
C PRO A 289 12.79 -9.92 -1.26
N CYS A 290 13.58 -10.65 -0.48
CA CYS A 290 13.94 -12.04 -0.78
C CYS A 290 13.10 -13.01 0.06
N SER A 291 12.85 -14.21 -0.47
CA SER A 291 12.14 -15.26 0.28
C SER A 291 13.05 -15.91 1.31
N LEU A 292 12.55 -16.11 2.52
CA LEU A 292 13.22 -16.85 3.59
C LEU A 292 13.30 -18.36 3.30
N ASP A 293 12.36 -18.89 2.50
CA ASP A 293 12.38 -20.27 2.02
C ASP A 293 13.39 -20.50 0.89
N ARG A 294 14.08 -19.45 0.42
CA ARG A 294 15.07 -19.59 -0.64
C ARG A 294 16.18 -20.51 -0.15
N VAL A 295 16.37 -21.63 -0.84
CA VAL A 295 17.47 -22.57 -0.61
C VAL A 295 18.77 -21.93 -1.09
N VAL A 296 19.75 -21.89 -0.19
CA VAL A 296 21.12 -21.43 -0.43
C VAL A 296 22.02 -22.66 -0.44
N VAL A 297 22.80 -22.81 -1.51
CA VAL A 297 23.82 -23.87 -1.59
C VAL A 297 25.04 -23.39 -0.81
N THR A 298 25.36 -24.08 0.27
CA THR A 298 26.60 -23.91 1.03
C THR A 298 27.57 -25.04 0.68
N GLY A 299 28.85 -24.90 1.01
CA GLY A 299 29.85 -25.95 0.77
C GLY A 299 29.56 -27.28 1.47
N HIS A 300 28.59 -27.30 2.41
CA HIS A 300 28.21 -28.46 3.21
C HIS A 300 26.78 -28.97 2.93
N GLY A 301 26.08 -28.43 1.92
CA GLY A 301 24.73 -28.88 1.53
C GLY A 301 23.79 -27.76 1.11
N SER A 302 22.50 -28.07 1.04
CA SER A 302 21.43 -27.09 0.80
C SER A 302 20.76 -26.71 2.13
N MET A 303 20.84 -25.42 2.49
CA MET A 303 20.16 -24.87 3.67
C MET A 303 19.16 -23.80 3.23
N LYS A 304 18.06 -23.60 3.96
CA LYS A 304 17.17 -22.46 3.66
C LYS A 304 17.77 -21.18 4.24
N LEU A 305 17.42 -20.04 3.66
CA LEU A 305 17.87 -18.74 4.16
C LEU A 305 17.42 -18.50 5.61
N GLN A 306 16.21 -18.94 5.97
CA GLN A 306 15.73 -18.89 7.35
C GLN A 306 16.62 -19.63 8.37
N ASP A 307 17.29 -20.71 7.96
CA ASP A 307 18.11 -21.53 8.86
C ASP A 307 19.47 -20.88 9.12
N ILE A 308 19.86 -19.92 8.28
CA ILE A 308 21.13 -19.17 8.37
C ILE A 308 20.95 -17.91 9.22
N ILE A 309 19.74 -17.34 9.26
CA ILE A 309 19.48 -16.09 9.96
C ILE A 309 19.39 -16.36 11.46
N SER A 310 20.27 -15.72 12.23
CA SER A 310 20.21 -15.74 13.69
C SER A 310 18.89 -15.15 14.18
N GLY A 311 18.26 -15.84 15.13
CA GLY A 311 17.11 -15.32 15.85
C GLY A 311 17.47 -14.11 16.71
N PRO A 312 16.47 -13.42 17.30
CA PRO A 312 16.73 -12.33 18.23
C PRO A 312 17.51 -12.85 19.45
N ASP A 313 18.51 -12.08 19.90
CA ASP A 313 19.36 -12.42 21.05
C ASP A 313 18.56 -12.70 22.34
N GLU A 314 17.32 -12.22 22.42
CA GLU A 314 16.40 -12.45 23.54
C GLU A 314 16.01 -13.93 23.72
N TRP A 315 16.09 -14.74 22.65
CA TRP A 315 15.78 -16.17 22.70
C TRP A 315 17.01 -17.04 22.98
N ASN A 316 18.17 -16.42 23.17
CA ASN A 316 19.34 -17.17 23.61
C ASN A 316 19.07 -17.69 25.05
N PRO A 317 19.18 -19.01 25.32
CA PRO A 317 18.95 -19.57 26.64
C PRO A 317 19.79 -18.91 27.74
N GLU A 318 21.02 -18.50 27.42
CA GLU A 318 21.88 -17.78 28.37
C GLU A 318 21.28 -16.43 28.76
N ASN A 319 20.79 -15.67 27.78
CA ASN A 319 20.16 -14.37 28.02
C ASN A 319 18.82 -14.51 28.74
N MET A 320 18.06 -15.57 28.44
CA MET A 320 16.82 -15.89 29.15
C MET A 320 17.08 -16.22 30.62
N LEU A 321 18.08 -17.06 30.89
CA LEU A 321 18.49 -17.41 32.24
C LEU A 321 18.99 -16.18 33.00
N LYS A 322 19.86 -15.36 32.39
CA LYS A 322 20.31 -14.09 32.98
C LYS A 322 19.13 -13.18 33.35
N LYS A 323 18.15 -13.00 32.45
CA LYS A 323 16.94 -12.21 32.74
C LYS A 323 16.13 -12.81 33.90
N GLN A 324 16.04 -14.13 34.02
CA GLN A 324 15.36 -14.80 35.14
C GLN A 324 16.12 -14.59 36.46
N LEU A 325 17.43 -14.81 36.47
CA LEU A 325 18.28 -14.60 37.65
C LEU A 325 18.23 -13.15 38.14
N ILE A 326 18.29 -12.18 37.23
CA ILE A 326 18.15 -10.76 37.57
C ILE A 326 16.79 -10.48 38.22
N LYS A 327 15.70 -11.10 37.73
CA LYS A 327 14.37 -10.93 38.34
C LYS A 327 14.32 -11.51 39.75
N GLU A 328 14.84 -12.71 39.95
CA GLU A 328 14.87 -13.36 41.27
C GLU A 328 15.70 -12.57 42.29
N GLU A 329 16.87 -12.08 41.89
CA GLU A 329 17.70 -11.23 42.75
C GLU A 329 17.05 -9.88 43.04
N LEU A 330 16.39 -9.28 42.04
CA LEU A 330 15.64 -8.05 42.21
C LEU A 330 14.47 -8.25 43.19
N GLU A 331 13.76 -9.37 43.13
CA GLU A 331 12.71 -9.70 44.10
C GLU A 331 13.28 -9.87 45.52
N LYS A 332 14.40 -10.56 45.67
CA LYS A 332 15.10 -10.69 46.97
C LYS A 332 15.48 -9.33 47.55
N LEU A 333 15.99 -8.42 46.71
CA LEU A 333 16.31 -7.04 47.09
C LEU A 333 15.08 -6.20 47.44
N LEU A 334 13.99 -6.35 46.69
CA LEU A 334 12.74 -5.66 47.01
C LEU A 334 12.09 -6.17 48.30
N ASN A 335 12.41 -7.39 48.73
CA ASN A 335 11.93 -7.96 50.00
C ASN A 335 12.76 -7.52 51.21
N THR A 336 13.97 -6.96 51.03
CA THR A 336 14.72 -6.35 52.15
C THR A 336 14.19 -4.99 52.56
N LEU A 337 13.47 -4.31 51.65
CA LEU A 337 12.82 -3.03 51.91
C LEU A 337 11.50 -3.21 52.66
N SER A 338 11.00 -2.12 53.26
CA SER A 338 9.64 -2.15 53.81
C SER A 338 8.59 -2.35 52.70
N GLU A 339 7.46 -2.96 53.05
CA GLU A 339 6.36 -3.23 52.10
C GLU A 339 5.89 -1.94 51.39
N ARG A 340 5.91 -0.80 52.10
CA ARG A 340 5.55 0.51 51.56
C ARG A 340 6.57 1.01 50.52
N GLU A 341 7.86 0.88 50.79
CA GLU A 341 8.94 1.28 49.89
C GLU A 341 8.99 0.41 48.63
N SER A 342 8.91 -0.91 48.82
CA SER A 342 8.85 -1.89 47.74
C SER A 342 7.66 -1.62 46.82
N ARG A 343 6.48 -1.32 47.38
CA ARG A 343 5.28 -0.97 46.60
C ARG A 343 5.45 0.32 45.80
N ILE A 344 6.08 1.34 46.38
CA ILE A 344 6.37 2.61 45.70
C ILE A 344 7.33 2.39 44.52
N LEU A 345 8.39 1.60 44.72
CA LEU A 345 9.37 1.31 43.66
C LEU A 345 8.76 0.47 42.53
N ARG A 346 7.96 -0.56 42.86
CA ARG A 346 7.24 -1.37 41.86
C ARG A 346 6.32 -0.52 40.99
N LEU A 347 5.59 0.43 41.57
CA LEU A 347 4.72 1.34 40.82
C LEU A 347 5.49 2.40 40.02
N ARG A 348 6.64 2.86 40.53
CA ARG A 348 7.47 3.87 39.87
C ARG A 348 8.18 3.30 38.62
N TYR A 349 8.69 2.08 38.72
CA TYR A 349 9.46 1.44 37.66
C TYR A 349 8.66 0.42 36.84
N GLY A 350 7.45 0.05 37.27
CA GLY A 350 6.58 -0.87 36.52
C GLY A 350 7.02 -2.34 36.57
N LEU A 351 7.62 -2.77 37.67
CA LEU A 351 8.33 -4.06 37.76
C LEU A 351 7.43 -5.30 37.64
N ASP A 352 6.16 -5.19 38.02
CA ASP A 352 5.17 -6.28 37.93
C ASP A 352 4.39 -6.27 36.58
N GLY A 353 4.93 -5.63 35.53
CA GLY A 353 4.26 -5.47 34.24
C GLY A 353 3.28 -4.30 34.17
N PHE A 354 3.29 -3.42 35.18
CA PHE A 354 2.53 -2.17 35.17
C PHE A 354 3.28 -1.09 34.39
N THR A 355 2.54 -0.09 33.89
CA THR A 355 3.15 1.11 33.34
C THR A 355 3.87 1.91 34.44
N PRO A 356 5.07 2.47 34.18
CA PRO A 356 5.76 3.29 35.16
C PRO A 356 4.95 4.54 35.47
N LYS A 357 4.66 4.77 36.76
CA LYS A 357 3.81 5.89 37.21
C LYS A 357 4.64 7.06 37.73
N SER A 358 4.13 8.27 37.55
CA SER A 358 4.75 9.48 38.11
C SER A 358 4.60 9.54 39.64
N CYS A 359 5.48 10.26 40.34
CA CYS A 359 5.38 10.42 41.81
C CYS A 359 4.05 11.06 42.23
N GLU A 360 3.45 11.88 41.37
CA GLU A 360 2.14 12.49 41.61
C GLU A 360 1.01 11.47 41.50
N GLU A 361 1.03 10.62 40.46
CA GLU A 361 0.06 9.53 40.29
C GLU A 361 0.14 8.51 41.43
N ILE A 362 1.36 8.15 41.85
CA ILE A 362 1.57 7.28 43.01
C ILE A 362 1.05 7.95 44.29
N GLY A 363 1.16 9.28 44.39
CA GLY A 363 0.63 10.09 45.49
C GLY A 363 -0.88 10.01 45.63
N ARG A 364 -1.59 10.06 44.50
CA ARG A 364 -3.03 9.89 44.45
C ARG A 364 -3.45 8.46 44.84
N ILE A 365 -2.66 7.44 44.48
CA ILE A 365 -2.97 6.04 44.78
C ILE A 365 -2.74 5.72 46.27
N LEU A 366 -1.68 6.26 46.87
CA LEU A 366 -1.28 5.97 48.25
C LEU A 366 -1.74 7.05 49.25
N ASN A 367 -2.49 8.06 48.81
CA ASN A 367 -2.93 9.22 49.59
C ASN A 367 -1.75 9.94 50.28
N LEU A 368 -0.66 10.15 49.54
CA LEU A 368 0.56 10.83 50.01
C LEU A 368 0.88 12.04 49.14
N SER A 369 1.54 13.03 49.73
CA SER A 369 2.15 14.13 48.97
C SER A 369 3.18 13.60 47.96
N ARG A 370 3.24 14.23 46.79
CA ARG A 370 4.27 13.96 45.76
C ARG A 370 5.68 14.00 46.36
N GLU A 371 5.96 14.98 47.21
CA GLU A 371 7.29 15.16 47.82
C GLU A 371 7.59 14.04 48.81
N ARG A 372 6.57 13.55 49.52
CA ARG A 372 6.72 12.42 50.44
C ARG A 372 7.11 11.13 49.71
N ILE A 373 6.52 10.87 48.54
CA ILE A 373 6.91 9.71 47.70
C ILE A 373 8.32 9.88 47.13
N ARG A 374 8.69 11.10 46.73
CA ARG A 374 10.05 11.39 46.29
C ARG A 374 11.07 11.07 47.39
N GLN A 375 10.80 11.49 48.62
CA GLN A 375 11.64 11.18 49.78
C GLN A 375 11.74 9.67 50.03
N ILE A 376 10.60 8.97 50.14
CA ILE A 376 10.58 7.52 50.41
C ILE A 376 11.30 6.74 49.31
N SER A 377 11.07 7.09 48.04
CA SER A 377 11.78 6.43 46.92
C SER A 377 13.28 6.74 46.90
N GLY A 378 13.69 7.93 47.36
CA GLY A 378 15.11 8.29 47.51
C GLY A 378 15.78 7.49 48.62
N SER A 379 15.14 7.41 49.79
CA SER A 379 15.59 6.60 50.93
C SER A 379 15.69 5.12 50.57
N ALA A 380 14.66 4.56 49.93
CA ALA A 380 14.66 3.17 49.47
C ALA A 380 15.79 2.87 48.47
N LEU A 381 16.10 3.79 47.54
CA LEU A 381 17.22 3.62 46.61
C LEU A 381 18.58 3.72 47.32
N THR A 382 18.71 4.56 48.35
CA THR A 382 19.95 4.62 49.16
C THR A 382 20.16 3.36 49.98
N GLU A 383 19.10 2.79 50.54
CA GLU A 383 19.14 1.52 51.27
C GLU A 383 19.48 0.34 50.35
N LEU A 384 18.84 0.27 49.17
CA LEU A 384 19.19 -0.73 48.16
C LEU A 384 20.65 -0.64 47.73
N ARG A 385 21.23 0.57 47.70
CA ARG A 385 22.64 0.78 47.32
C ARG A 385 23.63 0.29 48.38
N GLN A 386 23.23 0.27 49.65
CA GLN A 386 24.07 -0.18 50.77
C GLN A 386 23.98 -1.68 51.03
N SER A 387 23.00 -2.37 50.44
CA SER A 387 22.85 -3.82 50.55
C SER A 387 23.96 -4.55 49.80
N SER A 388 24.54 -5.59 50.41
CA SER A 388 25.54 -6.46 49.78
C SER A 388 25.02 -7.16 48.52
N LEU A 389 23.70 -7.34 48.43
CA LEU A 389 23.00 -7.89 47.25
C LEU A 389 23.01 -6.94 46.04
N ALA A 390 23.38 -5.67 46.20
CA ALA A 390 23.61 -4.77 45.07
C ALA A 390 24.87 -5.15 44.28
N GLU A 391 25.85 -5.80 44.92
CA GLU A 391 27.05 -6.30 44.26
C GLU A 391 26.77 -7.53 43.42
N SER A 392 25.88 -8.44 43.86
CA SER A 392 25.46 -9.61 43.07
C SER A 392 24.74 -9.19 41.78
N LEU A 393 23.83 -8.22 41.88
CA LEU A 393 23.15 -7.67 40.69
C LEU A 393 24.11 -6.98 39.72
N ARG A 394 25.15 -6.30 40.22
CA ARG A 394 26.19 -5.72 39.35
C ARG A 394 26.93 -6.82 38.59
N LEU A 395 27.31 -7.89 39.27
CA LEU A 395 27.97 -9.02 38.62
C LEU A 395 27.08 -9.65 37.54
N LEU A 396 25.80 -9.86 37.81
CA LEU A 396 24.84 -10.39 36.81
C LEU A 396 24.57 -9.44 35.64
N TYR A 397 24.73 -8.13 35.82
CA TYR A 397 24.56 -7.14 34.76
C TYR A 397 25.81 -7.01 33.87
N PHE A 398 27.00 -7.22 34.43
CA PHE A 398 28.26 -7.18 33.70
C PHE A 398 28.67 -8.52 33.07
N LEU A 399 28.01 -9.62 33.46
CA LEU A 399 28.11 -10.94 32.82
C LEU A 399 27.24 -11.02 31.57
#